data_AF-A0A2I0J711-F1
#
_entry.id   AF-A0A2I0J711-F1
#
_cell.length_a   1.000
_cell.length_b   1.000
_cell.length_c   1.000
_cell.angle_alpha   90.00
_cell.angle_beta   90.00
_cell.angle_gamma   90.00
#
_symmetry.space_group_name_H-M   'P 1'
#
loop_
_entity.id
_entity.type
_entity.pdbx_description
1 polymer ?
#
loop_
_entity_poly.entity_id
_entity_poly.type
_entity_poly.pdbx_seq_one_letter_code
_entity_poly.pdbx_strand_id
1 'polypeptide(L)'
;MNGAVEAANKNIKKIIEKMTVNYKDWHEMLPYALLAYRTSIRTSTGATPYSLVYGMEAVLPIEVEIPSMRILAEAELAEAEWAKQRYEQLNLIDEKRLKALCHGQCYQQRMA
;
A
#
# COMPACT_ATOMS: atom_id res chain seq x y z
N MET A 1 3.86 23.11 -6.46
CA MET A 1 2.38 23.06 -6.27
C MET A 1 2.04 21.70 -5.65
N ASN A 2 1.37 21.67 -4.50
CA ASN A 2 1.24 20.48 -3.62
C ASN A 2 0.11 19.49 -4.03
N GLY A 3 -0.25 19.42 -5.31
CA GLY A 3 -1.43 18.68 -5.77
C GLY A 3 -1.45 17.19 -5.42
N ALA A 4 -0.29 16.53 -5.39
CA ALA A 4 -0.20 15.12 -4.97
C ALA A 4 -0.54 14.93 -3.48
N VAL A 5 -0.09 15.85 -2.63
CA VAL A 5 -0.37 15.84 -1.18
C VAL A 5 -1.85 16.14 -0.95
N GLU A 6 -2.41 17.12 -1.65
CA GLU A 6 -3.84 17.46 -1.58
C GLU A 6 -4.72 16.28 -1.99
N ALA A 7 -4.38 15.59 -3.09
CA ALA A 7 -5.09 14.39 -3.53
C ALA A 7 -5.00 13.25 -2.51
N ALA A 8 -3.83 13.02 -1.91
CA ALA A 8 -3.66 12.02 -0.85
C ALA A 8 -4.51 12.36 0.38
N ASN A 9 -4.46 13.60 0.85
CA ASN A 9 -5.25 14.07 2.00
C ASN A 9 -6.75 13.97 1.74
N LYS A 10 -7.22 14.28 0.53
CA LYS A 10 -8.63 14.10 0.14
C LYS A 10 -9.06 12.64 0.18
N ASN A 11 -8.21 11.71 -0.21
CA ASN A 11 -8.50 10.28 -0.11
C ASN A 11 -8.55 9.80 1.34
N ILE A 12 -7.58 10.20 2.17
CA ILE A 12 -7.55 9.85 3.60
C ILE A 12 -8.81 10.38 4.29
N LYS A 13 -9.19 11.64 4.03
CA LYS A 13 -10.42 12.23 4.56
C LYS A 13 -11.66 11.40 4.22
N LYS A 14 -11.81 10.98 2.95
CA LYS A 14 -12.93 10.12 2.52
C LYS A 14 -12.95 8.76 3.22
N ILE A 15 -11.80 8.18 3.55
CA ILE A 15 -11.74 6.91 4.28
C ILE A 15 -12.19 7.15 5.72
N ILE A 16 -11.67 8.18 6.38
CA ILE A 16 -12.06 8.54 7.75
C ILE A 16 -13.57 8.80 7.82
N GLU A 17 -14.13 9.60 6.92
CA GLU A 17 -15.57 9.90 6.86
C GLU A 17 -16.46 8.64 6.79
N LYS A 18 -15.95 7.54 6.19
CA LYS A 18 -16.67 6.26 6.13
C LYS A 18 -16.51 5.40 7.37
N MET A 19 -15.43 5.59 8.13
CA MET A 19 -15.13 4.79 9.32
C MET A 19 -15.67 5.44 10.61
N THR A 20 -15.79 6.76 10.63
CA THR A 20 -16.35 7.50 11.76
C THR A 20 -17.83 7.24 11.91
N VAL A 21 -18.28 6.90 13.12
CA VAL A 21 -19.70 6.74 13.44
C VAL A 21 -20.26 8.08 13.91
N ASN A 22 -19.51 8.77 14.79
CA ASN A 22 -19.86 10.07 15.31
C ASN A 22 -18.63 10.96 15.12
N TYR A 23 -18.63 11.90 14.15
CA TYR A 23 -17.51 12.77 13.71
C TYR A 23 -16.43 13.21 14.73
N LYS A 24 -16.70 13.16 16.03
CA LYS A 24 -15.75 13.32 17.14
C LYS A 24 -14.73 12.18 17.26
N ASP A 25 -15.02 10.97 16.76
CA ASP A 25 -14.16 9.76 16.81
C ASP A 25 -13.11 9.68 15.69
N TRP A 26 -13.01 10.71 14.83
CA TRP A 26 -12.13 10.70 13.65
C TRP A 26 -10.66 10.39 13.95
N HIS A 27 -10.17 10.84 15.11
CA HIS A 27 -8.80 10.66 15.54
C HIS A 27 -8.50 9.22 15.95
N GLU A 28 -9.50 8.50 16.49
CA GLU A 28 -9.41 7.08 16.78
C GLU A 28 -9.42 6.24 15.49
N MET A 29 -10.14 6.71 14.46
CA MET A 29 -10.21 6.04 13.15
C MET A 29 -8.99 6.32 12.24
N LEU A 30 -8.23 7.37 12.53
CA LEU A 30 -7.11 7.80 11.69
C LEU A 30 -6.05 6.70 11.44
N PRO A 31 -5.57 5.93 12.44
CA PRO A 31 -4.60 4.86 12.20
C PRO A 31 -5.12 3.81 11.21
N TYR A 32 -6.40 3.44 11.32
CA TYR A 32 -7.04 2.47 10.43
C TYR A 32 -7.22 3.02 9.02
N ALA A 33 -7.61 4.28 8.88
CA ALA A 33 -7.73 4.94 7.58
C ALA A 33 -6.37 5.03 6.87
N LEU A 34 -5.30 5.33 7.62
CA LEU A 34 -3.94 5.33 7.08
C LEU A 34 -3.48 3.92 6.67
N LEU A 35 -3.79 2.90 7.47
CA LEU A 35 -3.50 1.51 7.12
C LEU A 35 -4.19 1.13 5.81
N ALA A 36 -5.51 1.35 5.72
CA ALA A 36 -6.29 1.06 4.51
C ALA A 36 -5.75 1.81 3.28
N TYR A 37 -5.38 3.09 3.44
CA TYR A 37 -4.79 3.87 2.35
C TYR A 37 -3.46 3.28 1.87
N ARG A 38 -2.60 2.84 2.81
CA ARG A 38 -1.26 2.32 2.51
C ARG A 38 -1.29 0.93 1.88
N THR A 39 -2.26 0.09 2.21
CA THR A 39 -2.33 -1.31 1.75
C THR A 39 -3.31 -1.55 0.60
N SER A 40 -4.07 -0.52 0.19
CA SER A 40 -4.98 -0.62 -0.96
C SER A 40 -4.31 -0.14 -2.25
N ILE A 41 -4.56 -0.86 -3.35
CA ILE A 41 -4.06 -0.46 -4.68
C ILE A 41 -4.70 0.87 -5.09
N ARG A 42 -3.88 1.83 -5.49
CA ARG A 42 -4.36 3.12 -5.99
C ARG A 42 -4.60 3.03 -7.49
N THR A 43 -5.80 3.39 -7.96
CA THR A 43 -6.11 3.48 -9.40
C THR A 43 -5.15 4.41 -10.14
N SER A 44 -4.63 5.44 -9.47
CA SER A 44 -3.68 6.38 -10.08
C SER A 44 -2.31 5.79 -10.33
N THR A 45 -1.85 4.80 -9.56
CA THR A 45 -0.48 4.25 -9.69
C THR A 45 -0.45 2.76 -10.02
N GLY A 46 -1.58 2.05 -9.87
CA GLY A 46 -1.66 0.60 -10.02
C GLY A 46 -0.93 -0.20 -8.94
N ALA A 47 -0.47 0.45 -7.86
CA ALA A 47 0.28 -0.17 -6.77
C ALA A 47 -0.24 0.30 -5.40
N THR A 48 0.10 -0.42 -4.34
CA THR A 48 -0.15 0.04 -2.96
C THR A 48 0.93 1.05 -2.55
N PRO A 49 0.61 2.10 -1.80
CA PRO A 49 1.63 3.03 -1.31
C PRO A 49 2.70 2.34 -0.45
N TYR A 50 2.32 1.30 0.30
CA TYR A 50 3.24 0.52 1.11
C TYR A 50 4.30 -0.18 0.25
N SER A 51 3.92 -0.85 -0.85
CA SER A 51 4.88 -1.56 -1.68
C SER A 51 5.81 -0.65 -2.47
N LEU A 52 5.39 0.58 -2.77
CA LEU A 52 6.28 1.59 -3.36
C LEU A 52 7.37 2.08 -2.38
N VAL A 53 7.08 2.10 -1.08
CA VAL A 53 8.05 2.49 -0.05
C VAL A 53 8.96 1.33 0.30
N TYR A 54 8.40 0.16 0.63
CA TYR A 54 9.12 -0.97 1.22
C TYR A 54 9.46 -2.11 0.23
N GLY A 55 9.02 -2.01 -1.03
CA GLY A 55 9.33 -2.98 -2.10
C GLY A 55 8.52 -4.27 -2.08
N MET A 56 7.64 -4.45 -1.11
CA MET A 56 6.75 -5.61 -1.00
C MET A 56 5.40 -5.20 -0.43
N GLU A 57 4.39 -6.05 -0.61
CA GLU A 57 3.08 -5.83 -0.01
C GLU A 57 3.12 -6.06 1.51
N ALA A 58 2.36 -5.26 2.24
CA ALA A 58 2.24 -5.40 3.68
C ALA A 58 1.69 -6.78 4.04
N VAL A 59 2.20 -7.38 5.12
CA VAL A 59 1.55 -8.52 5.78
C VAL A 59 0.44 -7.96 6.66
N LEU A 60 -0.81 -8.28 6.33
CA LEU A 60 -1.94 -7.86 7.14
C LEU A 60 -2.08 -8.75 8.37
N PRO A 61 -2.55 -8.23 9.53
CA PRO A 61 -2.75 -9.04 10.72
C PRO A 61 -3.62 -10.28 10.49
N ILE A 62 -4.67 -10.15 9.67
CA ILE A 62 -5.56 -11.27 9.34
C ILE A 62 -4.87 -12.40 8.58
N GLU A 63 -3.83 -12.09 7.79
CA GLU A 63 -3.04 -13.12 7.10
C GLU A 63 -2.15 -13.91 8.05
N VAL A 64 -1.86 -13.36 9.24
CA VAL A 64 -1.08 -14.03 10.29
C VAL A 64 -2.01 -14.80 11.22
N GLU A 65 -3.12 -14.19 11.62
CA GLU A 65 -4.14 -14.82 12.47
C GLU A 65 -4.80 -16.01 11.78
N ILE A 66 -5.09 -15.86 10.48
CA ILE A 66 -5.51 -16.94 9.58
C ILE A 66 -4.38 -17.10 8.56
N PRO A 67 -3.42 -18.01 8.78
CA PRO A 67 -2.23 -18.16 7.96
C PRO A 67 -2.55 -18.16 6.47
N SER A 68 -2.20 -17.08 5.78
CA SER A 68 -2.39 -16.97 4.34
C SER A 68 -1.41 -17.88 3.60
N MET A 69 -1.69 -18.19 2.34
CA MET A 69 -0.77 -18.98 1.51
C MET A 69 0.65 -18.40 1.48
N ARG A 70 0.78 -17.07 1.54
CA ARG A 70 2.08 -16.40 1.63
C ARG A 70 2.78 -16.72 2.94
N ILE A 71 2.08 -16.60 4.06
CA ILE A 71 2.66 -16.90 5.39
C ILE A 71 3.06 -18.36 5.49
N LEU A 72 2.22 -19.27 5.02
CA LEU A 72 2.51 -20.70 4.99
C LEU A 72 3.75 -21.01 4.14
N ALA A 73 3.84 -20.43 2.94
CA ALA A 73 4.99 -20.62 2.07
C ALA A 73 6.27 -20.05 2.68
N GLU A 74 6.22 -18.88 3.31
CA GLU A 74 7.40 -18.27 3.93
C GLU A 74 7.86 -18.99 5.21
N ALA A 75 6.94 -19.61 5.97
CA ALA A 75 7.25 -20.32 7.21
C ALA A 75 8.07 -21.61 6.99
N GLU A 76 8.00 -22.20 5.79
CA GLU A 76 8.72 -23.42 5.43
C GLU A 76 10.11 -23.15 4.83
N LEU A 77 10.44 -21.88 4.51
CA LEU A 77 11.70 -21.52 3.88
C LEU A 77 12.85 -21.50 4.89
N ALA A 78 14.01 -21.99 4.45
CA ALA A 78 15.25 -21.72 5.17
C ALA A 78 15.58 -20.22 5.12
N GLU A 79 16.21 -19.68 6.16
CA GLU A 79 16.56 -18.27 6.25
C GLU A 79 17.35 -17.75 5.03
N ALA A 80 18.28 -18.57 4.52
CA ALA A 80 19.07 -18.23 3.34
C ALA A 80 18.21 -18.12 2.06
N GLU A 81 17.19 -18.96 1.92
CA GLU A 81 16.27 -18.94 0.78
C GLU A 81 15.33 -17.73 0.88
N TRP A 82 14.78 -17.48 2.07
CA TRP A 82 13.96 -16.29 2.33
C TRP A 82 14.74 -15.00 2.04
N ALA A 83 15.99 -14.91 2.50
CA ALA A 83 16.85 -13.76 2.25
C ALA A 83 17.11 -13.57 0.75
N LYS A 84 17.40 -14.67 0.02
CA LYS A 84 17.58 -14.63 -1.44
C LYS A 84 16.33 -14.10 -2.15
N GLN A 85 15.15 -14.62 -1.84
CA GLN A 85 13.89 -14.14 -2.42
C GLN A 85 13.65 -12.65 -2.11
N ARG A 86 13.99 -12.22 -0.89
CA ARG A 86 13.87 -10.81 -0.50
C ARG A 86 14.80 -9.90 -1.30
N TYR A 87 16.04 -10.33 -1.56
CA TYR A 87 16.96 -9.60 -2.42
C TYR A 87 16.45 -9.48 -3.85
N GLU A 88 15.91 -10.55 -4.42
CA GLU A 88 15.32 -10.54 -5.77
C GLU A 88 14.14 -9.55 -5.86
N GLN A 89 13.25 -9.54 -4.86
CA GLN A 89 12.15 -8.57 -4.79
C GLN A 89 12.64 -7.11 -4.74
N LEU A 90 13.70 -6.85 -3.96
CA LEU A 90 14.29 -5.52 -3.85
C LEU A 90 14.97 -5.09 -5.14
N ASN A 91 15.58 -6.02 -5.88
CA ASN A 91 16.19 -5.71 -7.17
C ASN A 91 15.16 -5.21 -8.21
N LEU A 92 13.90 -5.63 -8.07
CA LEU A 92 12.80 -5.20 -8.95
C LEU A 92 12.05 -3.95 -8.45
N ILE A 93 12.46 -3.33 -7.33
CA ILE A 93 11.71 -2.23 -6.72
C ILE A 93 11.66 -0.99 -7.60
N ASP A 94 12.78 -0.66 -8.26
CA ASP A 94 12.88 0.54 -9.07
C ASP A 94 12.04 0.42 -10.35
N GLU A 95 11.97 -0.77 -10.93
CA GLU A 95 11.06 -1.07 -12.04
C GLU A 95 9.59 -0.91 -11.62
N LYS A 96 9.22 -1.41 -10.44
CA LYS A 96 7.85 -1.23 -9.89
C LYS A 96 7.52 0.25 -9.69
N ARG A 97 8.46 1.03 -9.14
CA ARG A 97 8.31 2.48 -8.93
C ARG A 97 8.20 3.23 -10.25
N LEU A 98 9.03 2.90 -11.24
CA LEU A 98 8.98 3.49 -12.57
C LEU A 98 7.64 3.20 -13.25
N LYS A 99 7.17 1.95 -13.19
CA LYS A 99 5.85 1.57 -13.71
C LYS A 99 4.72 2.35 -13.04
N ALA A 100 4.78 2.53 -11.72
CA ALA A 100 3.80 3.31 -10.97
C ALA A 100 3.81 4.80 -11.34
N LEU A 101 4.99 5.38 -11.60
CA LEU A 101 5.13 6.75 -12.09
C LEU A 101 4.51 6.91 -13.48
N CYS A 102 4.83 6.03 -14.43
CA CYS A 102 4.24 6.04 -15.77
C CYS A 102 2.71 5.92 -15.71
N HIS A 103 2.19 5.02 -14.86
CA HIS A 103 0.75 4.87 -14.67
C HIS A 103 0.12 6.16 -14.10
N GLY A 104 0.80 6.80 -13.14
CA GLY A 104 0.42 8.10 -12.58
C GLY A 104 0.29 9.19 -13.62
N GLN A 105 1.27 9.30 -14.52
CA GLN A 105 1.27 10.28 -15.60
C GLN A 105 0.13 10.03 -16.59
N CYS A 106 -0.03 8.77 -17.03
CA CYS A 106 -1.14 8.39 -17.92
C CYS A 106 -2.51 8.67 -17.27
N TYR A 107 -2.66 8.39 -15.97
CA TYR A 107 -3.88 8.68 -15.24
C TYR A 107 -4.16 10.19 -15.17
N GLN A 108 -3.16 11.00 -14.86
CA GLN A 108 -3.29 12.46 -14.84
C GLN A 108 -3.70 13.02 -16.21
N GLN A 109 -3.10 12.54 -17.29
CA GLN A 109 -3.46 12.95 -18.65
C GLN A 109 -4.91 12.61 -19.02
N ARG A 110 -5.46 11.49 -18.50
CA ARG A 110 -6.86 11.09 -18.74
C ARG A 110 -7.87 11.90 -17.92
N MET A 111 -7.44 12.45 -16.80
CA MET A 111 -8.29 13.21 -15.87
C MET A 111 -8.26 14.73 -16.13
N ALA A 112 -7.33 15.19 -16.97
CA ALA A 112 -7.24 16.57 -17.46
C ALA A 112 -8.27 16.81 -18.57
#